data_AF-A0A6S6M333-F1
#
_entry.id   AF-A0A6S6M333-F1
#
_cell.length_a   1.000
_cell.length_b   1.000
_cell.length_c   1.000
_cell.angle_alpha   90.00
_cell.angle_beta   90.00
_cell.angle_gamma   90.00
#
_symmetry.space_group_name_H-M   'P 1'
#
loop_
_entity.id
_entity.type
_entity.pdbx_description
1 polymer ?
#
loop_
_entity_poly.entity_id
_entity_poly.type
_entity_poly.pdbx_seq_one_letter_code
_entity_poly.pdbx_strand_id
1 'polypeptide(L)'
;MKKDDSALGKALTRGLTDAEPAEGCPALETAAGLVDGSLSSQERDRLLGHLASCDHCRELFIAASQLSEAPAQQKRHRLLFPSALAVAAVLVIAVTLQLRTVEPDRGMVARSDQAASPQTAASAGRNGDPPPAKEMAQLPDANTERLPAREQIASAAAQRRTGGVPQGNAPDGARLARLLMAKGDPAQLASLSMAQDKNFGFATSADASSVAFRIGVSLMNLEVELIAGDGDRAQAQAARLAPLLESLAGNPDRSPLEWVVAQLERGADPSTLAGASGQLERLVPTEQLPFARLGAWAQGARLAAKTGNRDYLAAGVPRYFGNKVADQGVPVPAVLALKELDQRLKRPGNLDLELVEKELLVLLQAF
;
A
#
# COMPACT_ATOMS: atom_id res chain seq x y z
N MET A 1 37.55 3.02 8.25
CA MET A 1 37.40 4.24 7.45
C MET A 1 38.56 4.33 6.48
N LYS A 2 38.28 4.45 5.17
CA LYS A 2 39.33 4.50 4.16
C LYS A 2 39.94 5.90 4.16
N LYS A 3 41.25 5.99 3.93
CA LYS A 3 42.02 7.25 3.96
C LYS A 3 41.49 8.27 2.93
N ASP A 4 40.79 7.78 1.91
CA ASP A 4 40.25 8.57 0.80
C ASP A 4 38.97 9.34 1.18
N ASP A 5 38.17 8.83 2.12
CA ASP A 5 36.93 9.47 2.57
C ASP A 5 37.19 10.79 3.31
N SER A 6 38.34 10.87 4.01
CA SER A 6 38.75 12.09 4.74
C SER A 6 39.24 13.19 3.79
N ALA A 7 39.88 12.81 2.68
CA ALA A 7 40.33 13.76 1.66
C ALA A 7 39.13 14.35 0.91
N LEU A 8 38.14 13.51 0.57
CA LEU A 8 36.89 13.95 -0.04
C LEU A 8 36.11 14.87 0.89
N GLY A 9 35.96 14.50 2.17
CA GLY A 9 35.31 15.34 3.18
C GLY A 9 35.97 16.71 3.29
N LYS A 10 37.30 16.77 3.39
CA LYS A 10 38.05 18.04 3.45
C LYS A 10 37.92 18.88 2.18
N ALA A 11 37.90 18.25 1.01
CA ALA A 11 37.70 18.95 -0.26
C ALA A 11 36.29 19.56 -0.36
N LEU A 12 35.26 18.82 0.06
CA LEU A 12 33.87 19.30 0.10
C LEU A 12 33.67 20.43 1.11
N THR A 13 34.20 20.28 2.34
CA THR A 13 34.10 21.34 3.35
C THR A 13 34.83 22.60 2.91
N ARG A 14 36.01 22.47 2.30
CA ARG A 14 36.79 23.60 1.80
C ARG A 14 36.07 24.31 0.64
N GLY A 15 35.49 23.58 -0.30
CA GLY A 15 34.70 24.18 -1.39
C GLY A 15 33.46 24.93 -0.90
N LEU A 16 32.87 24.50 0.23
CA LEU A 16 31.72 25.16 0.86
C LEU A 16 32.12 26.40 1.68
N THR A 17 33.29 26.40 2.33
CA THR A 17 33.74 27.54 3.14
C THR A 17 34.47 28.62 2.36
N ASP A 18 35.16 28.25 1.28
CA ASP A 18 36.03 29.16 0.53
C ASP A 18 35.31 29.79 -0.68
N ALA A 19 34.04 29.44 -0.91
CA ALA A 19 33.22 30.08 -1.91
C ALA A 19 32.89 31.51 -1.45
N GLU A 20 33.59 32.49 -2.01
CA GLU A 20 33.23 33.89 -1.81
C GLU A 20 31.77 34.09 -2.25
N PRO A 21 30.91 34.69 -1.39
CA PRO A 21 29.54 34.95 -1.76
C PRO A 21 29.54 35.93 -2.93
N ALA A 22 29.20 35.43 -4.12
CA ALA A 22 29.00 36.28 -5.27
C ALA A 22 27.96 37.35 -4.91
N GLU A 23 28.27 38.62 -5.21
CA GLU A 23 27.36 39.74 -4.98
C GLU A 23 26.14 39.60 -5.91
N GLY A 24 25.13 38.86 -5.45
CA GLY A 24 23.87 38.66 -6.17
C GLY A 24 23.44 37.19 -6.26
N CYS A 25 22.13 36.97 -6.31
CA CYS A 25 21.57 35.65 -6.59
C CYS A 25 21.88 35.24 -8.03
N PRO A 26 22.23 33.96 -8.29
CA PRO A 26 22.44 33.45 -9.63
C PRO A 26 21.14 33.53 -10.45
N ALA A 27 21.30 33.63 -11.77
CA ALA A 27 20.18 33.60 -12.69
C ALA A 27 19.42 32.27 -12.62
N LEU A 28 18.11 32.28 -12.88
CA LEU A 28 17.26 31.10 -12.78
C LEU A 28 17.70 30.00 -13.76
N GLU A 29 18.25 30.37 -14.91
CA GLU A 29 18.79 29.46 -15.92
C GLU A 29 19.98 28.65 -15.36
N THR A 30 20.81 29.26 -14.52
CA THR A 30 21.92 28.57 -13.87
C THR A 30 21.39 27.55 -12.86
N ALA A 31 20.35 27.89 -12.09
CA ALA A 31 19.70 26.96 -11.17
C ALA A 31 19.03 25.79 -11.91
N ALA A 32 18.35 26.04 -13.03
CA ALA A 32 17.77 25.00 -13.88
C ALA A 32 18.86 24.09 -14.48
N GLY A 33 19.98 24.65 -14.91
CA GLY A 33 21.11 23.87 -15.41
C GLY A 33 21.70 22.91 -14.37
N LEU A 34 21.63 23.26 -13.08
CA LEU A 34 22.04 22.36 -11.99
C LEU A 34 21.10 21.18 -11.86
N VAL A 35 19.78 21.41 -11.93
CA VAL A 35 18.75 20.38 -11.87
C VAL A 35 18.86 19.41 -13.05
N ASP A 36 19.09 19.93 -14.26
CA ASP A 36 19.20 19.12 -15.48
C ASP A 36 20.59 18.49 -15.70
N GLY A 37 21.56 18.81 -14.84
CA GLY A 37 22.94 18.32 -14.93
C GLY A 37 23.74 18.87 -16.12
N SER A 38 23.35 20.03 -16.66
CA SER A 38 24.00 20.66 -17.82
C SER A 38 25.13 21.63 -17.46
N LEU A 39 25.28 22.00 -16.18
CA LEU A 39 26.37 22.87 -15.73
C LEU A 39 27.74 22.19 -15.81
N SER A 40 28.74 22.99 -16.18
CA SER A 40 30.15 22.61 -16.02
C SER A 40 30.48 22.35 -14.54
N SER A 41 31.55 21.60 -14.26
CA SER A 41 31.97 21.32 -12.89
C SER A 41 32.23 22.60 -12.09
N GLN A 42 32.86 23.61 -12.72
CA GLN A 42 33.16 24.89 -12.07
C GLN A 42 31.90 25.69 -11.72
N GLU A 43 30.91 25.77 -12.62
CA GLU A 43 29.66 26.49 -12.37
C GLU A 43 28.80 25.78 -11.32
N ARG A 44 28.81 24.44 -11.35
CA ARG A 44 28.15 23.60 -10.35
C ARG A 44 28.70 23.87 -8.95
N ASP A 45 30.01 23.86 -8.79
CA ASP A 45 30.65 24.07 -7.48
C ASP A 45 30.37 25.49 -6.95
N ARG A 46 30.40 26.51 -7.82
CA ARG A 46 30.03 27.89 -7.46
C ARG A 46 28.58 28.00 -7.00
N LEU A 47 27.65 27.38 -7.73
CA LEU A 47 26.24 27.41 -7.38
C LEU A 47 25.95 26.63 -6.09
N LEU A 48 26.60 25.48 -5.87
CA LEU A 48 26.48 24.72 -4.63
C LEU A 48 27.02 25.51 -3.43
N GLY A 49 28.11 26.25 -3.59
CA GLY A 49 28.61 27.18 -2.59
C GLY A 49 27.57 28.26 -2.25
N HIS A 50 26.97 28.88 -3.27
CA HIS A 50 25.93 29.89 -3.07
C HIS A 50 24.67 29.32 -2.39
N LEU A 51 24.22 28.12 -2.78
CA LEU A 51 23.07 27.45 -2.15
C LEU A 51 23.32 27.10 -0.68
N ALA A 52 24.58 26.93 -0.27
CA ALA A 52 24.92 26.71 1.13
C ALA A 52 24.72 27.96 1.98
N SER A 53 24.95 29.15 1.42
CA SER A 53 24.89 30.44 2.12
C SER A 53 23.62 31.27 1.87
N CYS A 54 22.82 30.96 0.85
CA CYS A 54 21.63 31.72 0.45
C CYS A 54 20.36 30.88 0.56
N ASP A 55 19.56 31.14 1.59
CA ASP A 55 18.33 30.37 1.85
C ASP A 55 17.28 30.54 0.76
N HIS A 56 17.15 31.75 0.17
CA HIS A 56 16.21 32.00 -0.91
C HIS A 56 16.50 31.14 -2.15
N CYS A 57 17.77 31.04 -2.56
CA CYS A 57 18.16 30.18 -3.68
C CYS A 57 18.03 28.69 -3.35
N ARG A 58 18.24 28.31 -2.08
CA ARG A 58 18.04 26.94 -1.59
C ARG A 58 16.58 26.51 -1.72
N GLU A 59 15.65 27.34 -1.27
CA GLU A 59 14.20 27.09 -1.40
C GLU A 59 13.78 26.99 -2.87
N LEU A 60 14.27 27.91 -3.71
CA LEU A 60 13.95 27.91 -5.13
C LEU A 60 14.51 26.67 -5.85
N PHE A 61 15.70 26.21 -5.48
CA PHE A 61 16.28 24.97 -5.99
C PHE A 61 15.46 23.73 -5.59
N ILE A 62 15.03 23.63 -4.33
CA ILE A 62 14.18 22.53 -3.86
C ILE A 62 12.87 22.49 -4.66
N ALA A 63 12.20 23.63 -4.81
CA ALA A 63 10.97 23.73 -5.61
C ALA A 63 11.21 23.33 -7.08
N ALA A 64 12.29 23.80 -7.70
CA ALA A 64 12.63 23.45 -9.08
C ALA A 64 12.96 21.95 -9.26
N SER A 65 13.68 21.34 -8.31
CA SER A 65 14.01 19.91 -8.36
C SER A 65 12.77 19.01 -8.29
N GLN A 66 11.78 19.38 -7.48
CA GLN A 66 10.52 18.63 -7.35
C GLN A 66 9.69 18.68 -8.64
N LEU A 67 9.78 19.76 -9.41
CA LEU A 67 9.10 19.89 -10.70
C LEU A 67 9.79 19.09 -11.83
N SER A 68 11.12 18.92 -11.77
CA SER A 68 11.89 18.16 -12.77
C SER A 68 11.77 16.64 -12.60
N GLU A 69 11.35 16.15 -11.42
CA GLU A 69 11.07 14.73 -11.18
C GLU A 69 9.80 14.21 -11.89
N ALA A 70 9.09 15.05 -12.64
CA ALA A 70 8.12 14.57 -13.64
C ALA A 70 8.84 13.62 -14.64
N PRO A 71 8.28 12.45 -14.99
CA PRO A 71 9.03 11.35 -15.60
C PRO A 71 9.50 11.65 -17.04
N ALA A 72 10.58 12.40 -17.18
CA ALA A 72 11.25 12.69 -18.46
C ALA A 72 12.37 11.69 -18.78
N GLN A 73 12.58 10.65 -17.97
CA GLN A 73 13.65 9.66 -18.13
C GLN A 73 13.41 8.55 -19.17
N GLN A 74 12.54 8.75 -20.18
CA GLN A 74 12.31 7.73 -21.22
C GLN A 74 13.03 7.95 -22.55
N LYS A 75 13.88 8.99 -22.72
CA LYS A 75 14.39 9.37 -24.06
C LYS A 75 15.89 9.38 -24.33
N ARG A 76 16.78 8.96 -23.41
CA ARG A 76 18.23 8.97 -23.70
C ARG A 76 18.89 7.62 -24.03
N HIS A 77 18.16 6.50 -24.05
CA HIS A 77 18.74 5.19 -24.43
C HIS A 77 18.50 4.74 -25.89
N ARG A 78 18.09 5.65 -26.80
CA ARG A 78 17.63 5.28 -28.16
C ARG A 78 18.68 5.30 -29.29
N LEU A 79 19.97 5.33 -29.02
CA LEU A 79 21.01 5.38 -30.08
C LEU A 79 22.01 4.21 -30.11
N LEU A 80 21.72 3.08 -29.44
CA LEU A 80 22.64 1.92 -29.44
C LEU A 80 22.00 0.54 -29.70
N PHE A 81 20.82 0.45 -30.33
CA PHE A 81 20.27 -0.88 -30.70
C PHE A 81 19.52 -0.92 -32.06
N PRO A 82 20.21 -0.78 -33.20
CA PRO A 82 19.67 -1.27 -34.47
C PRO A 82 19.97 -2.77 -34.74
N SER A 83 20.83 -3.42 -33.95
CA SER A 83 21.27 -4.81 -34.22
C SER A 83 20.41 -5.92 -33.61
N ALA A 84 19.60 -5.63 -32.59
CA ALA A 84 18.81 -6.67 -31.90
C ALA A 84 17.53 -7.10 -32.66
N LEU A 85 16.98 -6.24 -33.52
CA LEU A 85 15.76 -6.56 -34.28
C LEU A 85 15.99 -7.51 -35.46
N ALA A 86 17.22 -7.59 -35.99
CA ALA A 86 17.54 -8.51 -37.08
C ALA A 86 17.52 -9.98 -36.62
N VAL A 87 17.92 -10.26 -35.37
CA VAL A 87 17.97 -11.64 -34.84
C VAL A 87 16.57 -12.19 -34.56
N ALA A 88 15.65 -11.35 -34.09
CA ALA A 88 14.27 -11.76 -33.82
C ALA A 88 13.51 -12.16 -35.10
N ALA A 89 13.73 -11.44 -36.21
CA ALA A 89 13.07 -11.73 -37.48
C ALA A 89 13.51 -13.09 -38.08
N VAL A 90 14.80 -13.45 -37.96
CA VAL A 90 15.30 -14.75 -38.43
C VAL A 90 14.72 -15.92 -37.60
N LEU A 91 14.54 -15.72 -36.30
CA LEU A 91 14.00 -16.74 -35.40
C LEU A 91 12.52 -17.03 -35.67
N VAL A 92 11.72 -16.00 -35.99
CA VAL A 92 10.31 -16.16 -36.37
C VAL A 92 10.17 -16.93 -37.69
N ILE A 93 11.03 -16.66 -38.68
CA ILE A 93 11.03 -17.37 -39.98
C ILE A 93 11.43 -18.85 -39.78
N ALA A 94 12.43 -19.12 -38.95
CA ALA A 94 12.85 -20.50 -38.67
C ALA A 94 11.75 -21.32 -37.96
N VAL A 95 11.06 -20.73 -36.98
CA VAL A 95 9.96 -21.39 -36.25
C VAL A 95 8.74 -21.61 -37.15
N THR A 96 8.40 -20.64 -38.00
CA THR A 96 7.27 -20.83 -38.95
C THR A 96 7.57 -21.87 -40.02
N LEU A 97 8.84 -22.07 -40.41
CA LEU A 97 9.22 -23.16 -41.32
C LEU A 97 9.16 -24.54 -40.64
N GLN A 98 9.57 -24.67 -39.38
CA GLN A 98 9.48 -25.94 -38.65
C GLN A 98 8.04 -26.38 -38.34
N LEU A 99 7.12 -25.43 -38.13
CA LEU A 99 5.72 -25.75 -37.86
C LEU A 99 4.94 -26.18 -39.12
N ARG A 100 5.46 -25.91 -40.32
CA ARG A 100 4.81 -26.35 -41.59
C ARG A 100 5.12 -27.79 -41.98
N THR A 101 6.12 -28.43 -41.37
CA THR A 101 6.51 -29.82 -41.70
C THR A 101 5.83 -30.89 -40.83
N VAL A 102 4.94 -30.50 -39.91
CA VAL A 102 4.18 -31.45 -39.11
C VAL A 102 2.89 -31.78 -39.86
N GLU A 103 2.91 -32.88 -40.63
CA GLU A 103 1.69 -33.46 -41.19
C GLU A 103 0.73 -33.85 -40.06
N PRO A 104 -0.53 -33.37 -40.07
CA PRO A 104 -1.51 -33.78 -39.09
C PRO A 104 -1.98 -35.20 -39.42
N ASP A 105 -1.60 -36.13 -38.57
CA ASP A 105 -2.10 -37.51 -38.57
C ASP A 105 -3.62 -37.50 -38.36
N ARG A 106 -4.36 -37.80 -39.43
CA ARG A 106 -5.83 -37.85 -39.45
C ARG A 106 -6.29 -39.19 -38.87
N GLY A 107 -6.24 -39.26 -37.54
CA GLY A 107 -6.93 -40.28 -36.75
C GLY A 107 -8.44 -40.04 -36.68
N MET A 108 -9.18 -41.12 -36.89
CA MET A 108 -10.59 -41.19 -37.24
C MET A 108 -11.42 -41.67 -36.03
N VAL A 109 -12.71 -41.25 -35.95
CA VAL A 109 -13.82 -41.85 -35.15
C VAL A 109 -13.70 -41.58 -33.62
N ALA A 110 -14.72 -41.22 -32.83
CA ALA A 110 -16.12 -41.62 -32.84
C ALA A 110 -17.07 -40.53 -32.29
N ARG A 111 -18.23 -40.48 -32.94
CA ARG A 111 -19.46 -39.81 -32.53
C ARG A 111 -20.13 -40.69 -31.46
N SER A 112 -20.37 -40.15 -30.27
CA SER A 112 -21.30 -40.74 -29.30
C SER A 112 -22.40 -39.73 -29.02
N ASP A 113 -23.52 -39.95 -29.68
CA ASP A 113 -24.83 -39.44 -29.28
C ASP A 113 -25.17 -40.01 -27.89
N GLN A 114 -25.54 -39.16 -26.93
CA GLN A 114 -26.37 -39.64 -25.83
C GLN A 114 -27.39 -38.59 -25.42
N ALA A 115 -28.61 -39.11 -25.34
CA ALA A 115 -29.87 -38.42 -25.37
C ALA A 115 -30.27 -37.79 -24.03
N ALA A 116 -31.22 -36.88 -24.15
CA ALA A 116 -31.94 -36.21 -23.08
C ALA A 116 -32.65 -37.18 -22.12
N SER A 117 -32.86 -36.70 -20.89
CA SER A 117 -34.10 -36.95 -20.14
C SER A 117 -34.39 -35.79 -19.19
N PRO A 118 -35.64 -35.29 -19.15
CA PRO A 118 -36.12 -34.32 -18.18
C PRO A 118 -36.68 -35.03 -16.94
N GLN A 119 -36.55 -34.41 -15.76
CA GLN A 119 -37.39 -34.75 -14.61
C GLN A 119 -38.03 -33.50 -14.01
N THR A 120 -39.35 -33.51 -14.13
CA THR A 120 -40.36 -32.73 -13.43
C THR A 120 -40.66 -33.38 -12.07
N ALA A 121 -40.69 -32.59 -10.99
CA ALA A 121 -41.52 -32.76 -9.78
C ALA A 121 -41.25 -31.53 -8.88
N ALA A 122 -42.16 -30.59 -8.63
CA ALA A 122 -43.48 -30.67 -8.00
C ALA A 122 -43.44 -31.13 -6.52
N SER A 123 -43.34 -30.16 -5.60
CA SER A 123 -43.95 -30.17 -4.26
C SER A 123 -44.00 -28.72 -3.78
N ALA A 124 -45.16 -28.05 -3.73
CA ALA A 124 -46.28 -28.25 -2.81
C ALA A 124 -45.94 -27.86 -1.36
N GLY A 125 -46.23 -26.59 -1.05
CA GLY A 125 -46.92 -26.09 0.13
C GLY A 125 -46.60 -26.64 1.53
N ARG A 126 -46.18 -25.73 2.42
CA ARG A 126 -46.76 -25.68 3.77
C ARG A 126 -46.76 -24.25 4.30
N ASN A 127 -47.94 -23.64 4.23
CA ASN A 127 -48.36 -22.57 5.13
C ASN A 127 -48.49 -23.15 6.54
N GLY A 128 -48.03 -22.41 7.53
CA GLY A 128 -48.22 -22.69 8.95
C GLY A 128 -48.10 -21.39 9.73
N ASP A 129 -49.25 -20.87 10.14
CA ASP A 129 -49.45 -19.66 10.95
C ASP A 129 -48.77 -19.70 12.33
N PRO A 130 -48.54 -18.55 12.97
CA PRO A 130 -47.85 -18.44 14.25
C PRO A 130 -48.81 -18.69 15.43
N PRO A 131 -48.35 -19.29 16.55
CA PRO A 131 -49.10 -19.27 17.80
C PRO A 131 -48.79 -18.02 18.64
N PRO A 132 -49.71 -17.63 19.54
CA PRO A 132 -49.72 -16.32 20.19
C PRO A 132 -48.83 -16.22 21.43
N ALA A 133 -48.50 -14.97 21.75
CA ALA A 133 -47.84 -14.54 22.97
C ALA A 133 -48.59 -14.98 24.23
N LYS A 134 -47.85 -15.59 25.16
CA LYS A 134 -48.08 -15.51 26.61
C LYS A 134 -46.76 -15.32 27.33
N GLU A 135 -46.58 -14.08 27.74
CA GLU A 135 -45.93 -13.60 28.96
C GLU A 135 -45.95 -14.60 30.12
N MET A 136 -44.76 -15.00 30.57
CA MET A 136 -44.46 -15.28 31.99
C MET A 136 -42.96 -15.07 32.22
N ALA A 137 -42.66 -14.15 33.13
CA ALA A 137 -41.34 -13.88 33.66
C ALA A 137 -40.79 -15.12 34.40
N GLN A 138 -39.57 -15.54 34.04
CA GLN A 138 -38.71 -16.38 34.87
C GLN A 138 -37.25 -16.08 34.53
N LEU A 139 -36.48 -15.75 35.56
CA LEU A 139 -35.03 -15.50 35.50
C LEU A 139 -34.29 -16.73 34.94
N PRO A 140 -33.21 -16.55 34.14
CA PRO A 140 -32.28 -17.64 33.90
C PRO A 140 -31.22 -17.69 35.00
N ASP A 141 -31.21 -18.84 35.67
CA ASP A 141 -30.12 -19.32 36.51
C ASP A 141 -28.78 -19.32 35.78
N ALA A 142 -27.75 -18.91 36.50
CA ALA A 142 -26.36 -18.97 36.08
C ALA A 142 -25.85 -20.42 36.11
N ASN A 143 -26.03 -21.14 34.99
CA ASN A 143 -25.27 -22.35 34.69
C ASN A 143 -24.74 -22.28 33.26
N THR A 144 -23.64 -21.54 33.09
CA THR A 144 -22.85 -21.58 31.86
C THR A 144 -22.03 -22.87 31.85
N GLU A 145 -22.59 -23.93 31.27
CA GLU A 145 -21.81 -25.10 30.87
C GLU A 145 -20.66 -24.65 29.97
N ARG A 146 -19.43 -24.77 30.49
CA ARG A 146 -18.20 -24.59 29.72
C ARG A 146 -18.14 -25.70 28.67
N LEU A 147 -18.53 -25.39 27.44
CA LEU A 147 -18.19 -26.21 26.28
C LEU A 147 -16.67 -26.49 26.29
N PRO A 148 -16.24 -27.75 26.11
CA PRO A 148 -14.83 -28.10 26.16
C PRO A 148 -14.07 -27.32 25.09
N ALA A 149 -12.89 -26.78 25.43
CA ALA A 149 -12.05 -25.94 24.57
C ALA A 149 -11.80 -26.53 23.17
N ARG A 150 -11.92 -27.85 23.03
CA ARG A 150 -11.78 -28.59 21.77
C ARG A 150 -12.90 -28.29 20.76
N GLU A 151 -14.11 -28.01 21.24
CA GLU A 151 -15.28 -27.72 20.40
C GLU A 151 -15.27 -26.26 19.90
N GLN A 152 -14.74 -25.33 20.71
CA GLN A 152 -14.52 -23.94 20.30
C GLN A 152 -13.39 -23.82 19.26
N ILE A 153 -12.31 -24.61 19.40
CA ILE A 153 -11.24 -24.64 18.40
C ILE A 153 -11.72 -25.30 17.11
N ALA A 154 -12.54 -26.37 17.21
CA ALA A 154 -13.13 -27.03 16.04
C ALA A 154 -14.16 -26.15 15.33
N SER A 155 -14.97 -25.36 16.06
CA SER A 155 -15.93 -24.42 15.44
C SER A 155 -15.24 -23.23 14.78
N ALA A 156 -14.16 -22.71 15.37
CA ALA A 156 -13.34 -21.67 14.75
C ALA A 156 -12.61 -22.18 13.49
N ALA A 157 -12.14 -23.43 13.48
CA ALA A 157 -11.54 -24.05 12.31
C ALA A 157 -12.58 -24.43 11.23
N ALA A 158 -13.80 -24.81 11.62
CA ALA A 158 -14.90 -25.10 10.71
C ALA A 158 -15.46 -23.81 10.08
N GLN A 159 -15.58 -22.71 10.83
CA GLN A 159 -15.95 -21.39 10.31
C GLN A 159 -14.93 -20.87 9.29
N ARG A 160 -13.64 -21.21 9.41
CA ARG A 160 -12.61 -20.93 8.38
C ARG A 160 -12.77 -21.77 7.11
N ARG A 161 -13.46 -22.92 7.17
CA ARG A 161 -13.64 -23.85 6.04
C ARG A 161 -14.98 -23.66 5.31
N THR A 162 -16.03 -23.23 6.00
CA THR A 162 -17.38 -23.03 5.42
C THR A 162 -17.76 -21.56 5.27
N GLY A 163 -17.11 -20.65 6.00
CA GLY A 163 -17.32 -19.22 5.90
C GLY A 163 -16.50 -18.62 4.77
N GLY A 164 -17.02 -18.70 3.53
CA GLY A 164 -16.63 -17.70 2.54
C GLY A 164 -16.83 -16.33 3.17
N VAL A 165 -15.75 -15.56 3.33
CA VAL A 165 -15.81 -14.19 3.86
C VAL A 165 -16.95 -13.50 3.11
N PRO A 166 -18.03 -13.02 3.77
CA PRO A 166 -19.13 -12.38 3.08
C PRO A 166 -18.53 -11.34 2.14
N GLN A 167 -18.73 -11.52 0.84
CA GLN A 167 -18.05 -10.83 -0.26
C GLN A 167 -18.27 -9.30 -0.30
N GLY A 168 -18.84 -8.71 0.74
CA GLY A 168 -19.27 -7.32 0.77
C GLY A 168 -18.14 -6.31 0.91
N ASN A 169 -17.30 -6.45 1.95
CA ASN A 169 -16.47 -5.34 2.44
C ASN A 169 -15.03 -5.75 2.75
N ALA A 170 -14.06 -4.91 2.34
CA ALA A 170 -12.68 -5.03 2.81
C ALA A 170 -12.64 -4.97 4.34
N PRO A 171 -11.76 -5.74 5.01
CA PRO A 171 -11.56 -5.63 6.45
C PRO A 171 -11.11 -4.20 6.82
N ASP A 172 -11.52 -3.75 8.00
CA ASP A 172 -11.03 -2.48 8.58
C ASP A 172 -9.54 -2.55 8.93
N GLY A 173 -8.93 -1.38 9.12
CA GLY A 173 -7.51 -1.23 9.46
C GLY A 173 -7.09 -2.01 10.71
N ALA A 174 -7.89 -1.97 11.78
CA ALA A 174 -7.61 -2.68 13.03
C ALA A 174 -7.59 -4.20 12.87
N ARG A 175 -8.48 -4.76 12.03
CA ARG A 175 -8.49 -6.18 11.69
C ARG A 175 -7.29 -6.56 10.83
N LEU A 176 -6.90 -5.71 9.87
CA LEU A 176 -5.70 -5.93 9.08
C LEU A 176 -4.44 -5.92 9.97
N ALA A 177 -4.28 -4.94 10.85
CA ALA A 177 -3.15 -4.88 11.77
C ALA A 177 -3.05 -6.13 12.66
N ARG A 178 -4.18 -6.62 13.19
CA ARG A 178 -4.19 -7.88 13.95
C ARG A 178 -3.76 -9.10 13.12
N LEU A 179 -4.14 -9.17 11.84
CA LEU A 179 -3.65 -10.22 10.94
C LEU A 179 -2.14 -10.11 10.71
N LEU A 180 -1.62 -8.89 10.58
CA LEU A 180 -0.19 -8.64 10.42
C LEU A 180 0.60 -9.06 11.67
N MET A 181 0.07 -8.73 12.85
CA MET A 181 0.68 -9.01 14.15
C MET A 181 0.61 -10.48 14.57
N ALA A 182 -0.32 -11.27 14.03
CA ALA A 182 -0.46 -12.68 14.39
C ALA A 182 0.81 -13.54 14.13
N LYS A 183 1.74 -13.06 13.30
CA LYS A 183 3.03 -13.72 13.02
C LYS A 183 4.24 -12.79 13.10
N GLY A 184 4.04 -11.50 13.35
CA GLY A 184 5.11 -10.51 13.38
C GLY A 184 5.48 -10.13 14.81
N ASP A 185 6.75 -9.78 15.03
CA ASP A 185 7.17 -9.07 16.24
C ASP A 185 6.70 -7.61 16.17
N PRO A 186 5.85 -7.14 17.10
CA PRO A 186 5.35 -5.76 17.08
C PRO A 186 6.46 -4.71 17.07
N ALA A 187 7.55 -4.93 17.82
CA ALA A 187 8.67 -3.99 17.88
C ALA A 187 9.42 -3.89 16.54
N GLN A 188 9.64 -5.03 15.88
CA GLN A 188 10.19 -5.07 14.53
C GLN A 188 9.29 -4.34 13.53
N LEU A 189 7.98 -4.57 13.57
CA LEU A 189 7.02 -3.93 12.67
C LEU A 189 6.97 -2.40 12.86
N ALA A 190 6.97 -1.93 14.11
CA ALA A 190 7.06 -0.51 14.46
C ALA A 190 8.34 0.14 13.89
N SER A 191 9.50 -0.55 13.97
CA SER A 191 10.74 -0.05 13.37
C SER A 191 10.68 0.15 11.85
N LEU A 192 9.83 -0.62 11.15
CA LEU A 192 9.69 -0.59 9.70
C LEU A 192 8.61 0.38 9.20
N SER A 193 7.69 0.81 10.06
CA SER A 193 6.57 1.70 9.72
C SER A 193 7.06 3.10 9.31
N MET A 194 8.06 3.64 10.01
CA MET A 194 8.54 5.03 9.89
C MET A 194 9.31 5.36 8.61
N ALA A 195 9.77 4.34 7.87
CA ALA A 195 10.62 4.56 6.69
C ALA A 195 9.91 5.26 5.51
N GLN A 196 8.61 5.60 5.62
CA GLN A 196 7.80 6.08 4.50
C GLN A 196 7.41 7.55 4.51
N ASP A 197 7.82 8.31 5.51
CA ASP A 197 7.42 9.73 5.65
C ASP A 197 7.83 10.62 4.46
N LYS A 198 8.75 10.12 3.63
CA LYS A 198 9.27 10.82 2.46
C LYS A 198 8.60 10.42 1.14
N ASN A 199 7.70 9.42 1.15
CA ASN A 199 7.22 8.79 -0.08
C ASN A 199 5.94 9.40 -0.65
N PHE A 200 5.18 10.15 0.16
CA PHE A 200 4.03 10.89 -0.33
C PHE A 200 4.53 12.25 -0.80
N GLY A 201 4.63 12.45 -2.12
CA GLY A 201 5.08 13.71 -2.69
C GLY A 201 4.25 14.89 -2.18
N PHE A 202 4.88 16.06 -2.01
CA PHE A 202 4.26 17.33 -1.61
C PHE A 202 3.40 17.93 -2.73
N ALA A 203 2.60 17.12 -3.43
CA ALA A 203 1.68 17.64 -4.43
C ALA A 203 0.71 18.63 -3.76
N THR A 204 0.70 19.87 -4.26
CA THR A 204 0.03 21.04 -3.66
C THR A 204 -1.51 20.95 -3.64
N SER A 205 -2.09 19.88 -4.17
CA SER A 205 -3.51 19.53 -4.00
C SER A 205 -3.69 18.04 -4.28
N ALA A 206 -3.66 17.21 -3.23
CA ALA A 206 -4.05 15.81 -3.36
C ALA A 206 -5.58 15.73 -3.57
N ASP A 207 -6.03 14.91 -4.51
CA ASP A 207 -7.46 14.59 -4.65
C ASP A 207 -7.96 13.81 -3.41
N ALA A 208 -9.28 13.80 -3.20
CA ALA A 208 -9.89 13.17 -2.03
C ALA A 208 -9.52 11.67 -1.89
N SER A 209 -9.39 10.94 -2.99
CA SER A 209 -9.03 9.52 -2.98
C SER A 209 -7.59 9.31 -2.51
N SER A 210 -6.67 10.19 -2.93
CA SER A 210 -5.27 10.19 -2.45
C SER A 210 -5.15 10.56 -0.98
N VAL A 211 -5.90 11.56 -0.52
CA VAL A 211 -5.98 11.88 0.92
C VAL A 211 -6.52 10.69 1.71
N ALA A 212 -7.61 10.08 1.27
CA ALA A 212 -8.20 8.92 1.94
C ALA A 212 -7.24 7.73 2.00
N PHE A 213 -6.51 7.45 0.91
CA PHE A 213 -5.47 6.43 0.88
C PHE A 213 -4.38 6.70 1.93
N ARG A 214 -3.89 7.94 2.04
CA ARG A 214 -2.90 8.36 3.03
C ARG A 214 -3.41 8.25 4.48
N ILE A 215 -4.70 8.55 4.71
CA ILE A 215 -5.36 8.27 6.00
C ILE A 215 -5.28 6.78 6.31
N GLY A 216 -5.61 5.93 5.35
CA GLY A 216 -5.47 4.47 5.47
C GLY A 216 -4.09 3.99 5.91
N VAL A 217 -3.05 4.49 5.26
CA VAL A 217 -1.65 4.19 5.59
C VAL A 217 -1.32 4.65 7.02
N SER A 218 -1.74 5.87 7.38
CA SER A 218 -1.49 6.44 8.71
C SER A 218 -2.24 5.71 9.82
N LEU A 219 -3.47 5.26 9.56
CA LEU A 219 -4.26 4.44 10.48
C LEU A 219 -3.58 3.07 10.73
N MET A 220 -3.06 2.43 9.68
CA MET A 220 -2.29 1.20 9.82
C MET A 220 -1.01 1.43 10.65
N ASN A 221 -0.27 2.51 10.40
CA ASN A 221 0.92 2.84 11.19
C ASN A 221 0.57 3.09 12.65
N LEU A 222 -0.45 3.92 12.93
CA LEU A 222 -0.91 4.19 14.29
C LEU A 222 -1.24 2.87 15.02
N GLU A 223 -2.01 1.99 14.40
CA GLU A 223 -2.40 0.72 14.99
C GLU A 223 -1.19 -0.19 15.29
N VAL A 224 -0.19 -0.19 14.40
CA VAL A 224 1.07 -0.92 14.61
C VAL A 224 1.83 -0.37 15.82
N GLU A 225 1.96 0.95 15.96
CA GLU A 225 2.65 1.58 17.10
C GLU A 225 1.89 1.36 18.42
N LEU A 226 0.56 1.47 18.41
CA LEU A 226 -0.28 1.18 19.58
C LEU A 226 -0.10 -0.27 20.04
N ILE A 227 -0.14 -1.24 19.13
CA ILE A 227 0.08 -2.66 19.47
C ILE A 227 1.52 -2.90 19.96
N ALA A 228 2.51 -2.18 19.43
CA ALA A 228 3.90 -2.28 19.85
C ALA A 228 4.19 -1.61 21.21
N GLY A 229 3.27 -0.81 21.74
CA GLY A 229 3.47 -0.07 22.99
C GLY A 229 4.35 1.17 22.83
N ASP A 230 4.58 1.67 21.60
CA ASP A 230 5.41 2.85 21.36
C ASP A 230 4.55 4.12 21.36
N GLY A 231 4.44 4.75 22.55
CA GLY A 231 3.57 5.90 22.77
C GLY A 231 3.99 7.14 21.99
N ASP A 232 5.29 7.41 21.92
CA ASP A 232 5.85 8.56 21.21
C ASP A 232 5.55 8.47 19.71
N ARG A 233 5.75 7.29 19.11
CA ARG A 233 5.44 7.08 17.70
C ARG A 233 3.95 7.05 17.43
N ALA A 234 3.15 6.45 18.31
CA ALA A 234 1.70 6.49 18.19
C ALA A 234 1.18 7.95 18.22
N GLN A 235 1.71 8.79 19.12
CA GLN A 235 1.34 10.20 19.19
C GLN A 235 1.74 10.94 17.91
N ALA A 236 2.94 10.68 17.37
CA ALA A 236 3.38 11.25 16.11
C ALA A 236 2.47 10.85 14.93
N GLN A 237 2.00 9.61 14.87
CA GLN A 237 1.06 9.15 13.85
C GLN A 237 -0.34 9.79 14.03
N ALA A 238 -0.82 9.89 15.27
CA ALA A 238 -2.09 10.55 15.57
C ALA A 238 -2.07 12.04 15.17
N ALA A 239 -0.99 12.76 15.46
CA ALA A 239 -0.81 14.16 15.08
C ALA A 239 -0.84 14.36 13.54
N ARG A 240 -0.36 13.40 12.76
CA ARG A 240 -0.38 13.44 11.29
C ARG A 240 -1.74 13.13 10.69
N LEU A 241 -2.55 12.33 11.37
CA LEU A 241 -3.91 12.02 10.93
C LEU A 241 -4.81 13.25 10.97
N ALA A 242 -4.60 14.16 11.92
CA ALA A 242 -5.41 15.36 12.08
C ALA A 242 -5.56 16.17 10.77
N PRO A 243 -4.48 16.73 10.16
CA PRO A 243 -4.58 17.53 8.94
C PRO A 243 -5.19 16.75 7.75
N LEU A 244 -4.94 15.44 7.65
CA LEU A 244 -5.50 14.60 6.60
C LEU A 244 -7.03 14.48 6.73
N LEU A 245 -7.53 14.25 7.96
CA LEU A 245 -8.96 14.16 8.23
C LEU A 245 -9.68 15.48 7.96
N GLU A 246 -9.07 16.63 8.30
CA GLU A 246 -9.67 17.94 8.00
C GLU A 246 -9.80 18.16 6.49
N SER A 247 -8.78 17.77 5.73
CA SER A 247 -8.77 17.94 4.27
C SER A 247 -9.81 17.07 3.56
N LEU A 248 -10.21 15.93 4.14
CA LEU A 248 -11.13 15.00 3.51
C LEU A 248 -12.61 15.29 3.80
N ALA A 249 -12.94 15.75 5.02
CA ALA A 249 -14.32 15.72 5.50
C ALA A 249 -14.90 17.10 5.85
N GLY A 250 -14.22 18.21 5.52
CA GLY A 250 -14.77 19.55 5.70
C GLY A 250 -15.14 19.88 7.15
N ASN A 251 -14.29 19.45 8.09
CA ASN A 251 -14.46 19.40 9.56
C ASN A 251 -15.19 18.15 10.09
N PRO A 252 -14.56 16.95 10.05
CA PRO A 252 -15.10 15.79 10.75
C PRO A 252 -15.09 16.00 12.26
N ASP A 253 -15.96 15.30 13.00
CA ASP A 253 -15.88 15.21 14.46
C ASP A 253 -14.52 14.62 14.86
N ARG A 254 -13.64 15.44 15.43
CA ARG A 254 -12.28 15.05 15.82
C ARG A 254 -12.22 14.44 17.22
N SER A 255 -13.34 14.43 17.95
CA SER A 255 -13.38 13.94 19.33
C SER A 255 -12.74 12.55 19.51
N PRO A 256 -12.91 11.58 18.59
CA PRO A 256 -12.23 10.29 18.71
C PRO A 256 -10.69 10.39 18.60
N LEU A 257 -10.17 11.24 17.71
CA LEU A 257 -8.72 11.43 17.54
C LEU A 257 -8.13 12.21 18.72
N GLU A 258 -8.80 13.28 19.13
CA GLU A 258 -8.41 14.10 20.29
C GLU A 258 -8.39 13.25 21.56
N TRP A 259 -9.34 12.33 21.72
CA TRP A 259 -9.33 11.38 22.83
C TRP A 259 -8.09 10.48 22.81
N VAL A 260 -7.72 9.90 21.66
CA VAL A 260 -6.50 9.07 21.55
C VAL A 260 -5.25 9.87 21.91
N VAL A 261 -5.10 11.08 21.35
CA VAL A 261 -3.97 11.97 21.65
C VAL A 261 -3.91 12.30 23.14
N ALA A 262 -5.04 12.69 23.74
CA ALA A 262 -5.10 13.02 25.16
C ALA A 262 -4.83 11.84 26.10
N GLN A 263 -5.08 10.59 25.67
CA GLN A 263 -4.68 9.40 26.44
C GLN A 263 -3.16 9.19 26.37
N LEU A 264 -2.56 9.31 25.18
CA LEU A 264 -1.12 9.18 24.97
C LEU A 264 -0.34 10.25 25.74
N GLU A 265 -0.80 11.51 25.69
CA GLU A 265 -0.18 12.63 26.44
C GLU A 265 -0.25 12.44 27.97
N ARG A 266 -1.26 11.72 28.47
CA ARG A 266 -1.38 11.35 29.88
C ARG A 266 -0.53 10.13 30.27
N GLY A 267 0.23 9.56 29.33
CA GLY A 267 1.05 8.39 29.56
C GLY A 267 0.24 7.09 29.70
N ALA A 268 -0.97 7.03 29.11
CA ALA A 268 -1.69 5.77 29.00
C ALA A 268 -0.85 4.75 28.23
N ASP A 269 -0.89 3.49 28.64
CA ASP A 269 -0.24 2.40 27.92
C ASP A 269 -0.82 2.30 26.49
N PRO A 270 -0.02 2.52 25.43
CA PRO A 270 -0.52 2.55 24.05
C PRO A 270 -1.25 1.26 23.63
N SER A 271 -0.85 0.11 24.20
CA SER A 271 -1.47 -1.17 23.88
C SER A 271 -2.94 -1.25 24.33
N THR A 272 -3.34 -0.46 25.34
CA THR A 272 -4.73 -0.34 25.80
C THR A 272 -5.62 0.43 24.82
N LEU A 273 -5.02 1.16 23.88
CA LEU A 273 -5.69 1.91 22.84
C LEU A 273 -5.72 1.15 21.51
N ALA A 274 -5.16 -0.08 21.43
CA ALA A 274 -5.24 -0.91 20.25
C ALA A 274 -6.71 -1.13 19.81
N GLY A 275 -6.96 -1.00 18.52
CA GLY A 275 -8.29 -0.97 17.90
C GLY A 275 -8.82 0.44 17.64
N ALA A 276 -8.15 1.49 18.14
CA ALA A 276 -8.54 2.88 17.89
C ALA A 276 -8.61 3.22 16.39
N SER A 277 -7.75 2.64 15.54
CA SER A 277 -7.79 2.87 14.10
C SER A 277 -9.15 2.50 13.47
N GLY A 278 -9.84 1.48 13.98
CA GLY A 278 -11.18 1.10 13.52
C GLY A 278 -12.28 2.08 13.94
N GLN A 279 -12.08 2.82 15.02
CA GLN A 279 -12.99 3.92 15.40
C GLN A 279 -12.71 5.16 14.54
N LEU A 280 -11.44 5.50 14.32
CA LEU A 280 -11.02 6.62 13.48
C LEU A 280 -11.37 6.42 12.00
N GLU A 281 -11.38 5.18 11.50
CA GLU A 281 -11.83 4.86 10.14
C GLU A 281 -13.26 5.36 9.88
N ARG A 282 -14.13 5.42 10.91
CA ARG A 282 -15.52 5.90 10.77
C ARG A 282 -15.62 7.40 10.47
N LEU A 283 -14.53 8.14 10.63
CA LEU A 283 -14.43 9.55 10.27
C LEU A 283 -14.18 9.73 8.76
N VAL A 284 -13.81 8.67 8.04
CA VAL A 284 -13.63 8.69 6.60
C VAL A 284 -15.01 8.65 5.92
N PRO A 285 -15.32 9.57 4.99
CA PRO A 285 -16.56 9.52 4.21
C PRO A 285 -16.77 8.16 3.54
N THR A 286 -18.01 7.70 3.45
CA THR A 286 -18.31 6.32 3.01
C THR A 286 -17.82 6.05 1.58
N GLU A 287 -17.90 7.05 0.71
CA GLU A 287 -17.41 7.03 -0.66
C GLU A 287 -15.88 6.98 -0.77
N GLN A 288 -15.17 7.43 0.27
CA GLN A 288 -13.70 7.44 0.36
C GLN A 288 -13.14 6.22 1.10
N LEU A 289 -13.98 5.50 1.83
CA LEU A 289 -13.60 4.33 2.63
C LEU A 289 -12.86 3.23 1.84
N PRO A 290 -13.18 2.93 0.57
CA PRO A 290 -12.42 1.96 -0.22
C PRO A 290 -10.94 2.34 -0.39
N PHE A 291 -10.63 3.64 -0.56
CA PHE A 291 -9.27 4.13 -0.70
C PHE A 291 -8.50 4.06 0.63
N ALA A 292 -9.14 4.45 1.73
CA ALA A 292 -8.55 4.30 3.06
C ALA A 292 -8.23 2.83 3.38
N ARG A 293 -9.14 1.90 3.07
CA ARG A 293 -8.86 0.47 3.27
C ARG A 293 -7.78 -0.06 2.34
N LEU A 294 -7.70 0.46 1.12
CA LEU A 294 -6.63 0.13 0.18
C LEU A 294 -5.27 0.60 0.72
N GLY A 295 -5.18 1.82 1.25
CA GLY A 295 -3.97 2.36 1.87
C GLY A 295 -3.53 1.56 3.10
N ALA A 296 -4.47 1.25 3.99
CA ALA A 296 -4.21 0.42 5.17
C ALA A 296 -3.69 -0.97 4.76
N TRP A 297 -4.33 -1.60 3.78
CA TRP A 297 -3.87 -2.89 3.26
C TRP A 297 -2.48 -2.81 2.63
N ALA A 298 -2.23 -1.84 1.76
CA ALA A 298 -0.96 -1.68 1.05
C ALA A 298 0.20 -1.51 2.04
N GLN A 299 0.00 -0.71 3.09
CA GLN A 299 1.00 -0.56 4.14
C GLN A 299 1.23 -1.85 4.93
N GLY A 300 0.16 -2.53 5.35
CA GLY A 300 0.29 -3.81 6.03
C GLY A 300 0.95 -4.88 5.15
N ALA A 301 0.67 -4.88 3.84
CA ALA A 301 1.27 -5.80 2.88
C ALA A 301 2.77 -5.54 2.72
N ARG A 302 3.18 -4.27 2.74
CA ARG A 302 4.60 -3.90 2.66
C ARG A 302 5.35 -4.38 3.90
N LEU A 303 4.78 -4.13 5.08
CA LEU A 303 5.32 -4.62 6.35
C LEU A 303 5.38 -6.15 6.37
N ALA A 304 4.34 -6.83 5.88
CA ALA A 304 4.30 -8.28 5.76
C ALA A 304 5.37 -8.83 4.79
N ALA A 305 5.62 -8.17 3.66
CA ALA A 305 6.68 -8.54 2.74
C ALA A 305 8.06 -8.45 3.41
N LYS A 306 8.32 -7.35 4.16
CA LYS A 306 9.57 -7.16 4.90
C LYS A 306 9.81 -8.17 6.02
N THR A 307 8.76 -8.61 6.69
CA THR A 307 8.87 -9.58 7.80
C THR A 307 8.65 -11.03 7.38
N GLY A 308 8.40 -11.29 6.10
CA GLY A 308 8.13 -12.66 5.62
C GLY A 308 6.74 -13.20 5.97
N ASN A 309 5.79 -12.37 6.39
CA ASN A 309 4.43 -12.78 6.76
C ASN A 309 3.56 -13.07 5.52
N ARG A 310 3.75 -14.24 4.93
CA ARG A 310 3.01 -14.71 3.74
C ARG A 310 1.50 -14.90 3.99
N ASP A 311 1.08 -15.16 5.23
CA ASP A 311 -0.34 -15.37 5.55
C ASP A 311 -1.14 -14.08 5.38
N TYR A 312 -0.57 -12.93 5.79
CA TYR A 312 -1.19 -11.63 5.56
C TYR A 312 -1.39 -11.37 4.06
N LEU A 313 -0.36 -11.66 3.25
CA LEU A 313 -0.40 -11.50 1.80
C LEU A 313 -1.41 -12.47 1.14
N ALA A 314 -1.57 -13.67 1.70
CA ALA A 314 -2.49 -14.69 1.22
C ALA A 314 -3.96 -14.43 1.58
N ALA A 315 -4.26 -13.50 2.51
CA ALA A 315 -5.61 -13.23 3.01
C ALA A 315 -6.59 -12.65 1.94
N GLY A 316 -6.21 -12.61 0.67
CA GLY A 316 -7.13 -12.43 -0.47
C GLY A 316 -7.59 -10.99 -0.72
N VAL A 317 -7.07 -10.03 0.04
CA VAL A 317 -7.42 -8.62 -0.05
C VAL A 317 -7.14 -7.94 -1.41
N PRO A 318 -6.09 -8.30 -2.20
CA PRO A 318 -5.90 -7.72 -3.54
C PRO A 318 -7.10 -7.89 -4.47
N ARG A 319 -7.81 -9.02 -4.37
CA ARG A 319 -8.98 -9.31 -5.21
C ARG A 319 -10.14 -8.36 -4.96
N TYR A 320 -10.26 -7.83 -3.75
CA TYR A 320 -11.28 -6.84 -3.43
C TYR A 320 -11.01 -5.53 -4.16
N PHE A 321 -9.76 -5.06 -4.13
CA PHE A 321 -9.41 -3.74 -4.66
C PHE A 321 -9.24 -3.72 -6.18
N GLY A 322 -8.71 -4.80 -6.79
CA GLY A 322 -8.42 -4.85 -8.22
C GLY A 322 -9.66 -4.71 -9.13
N ASN A 323 -10.83 -5.18 -8.69
CA ASN A 323 -12.05 -5.12 -9.49
C ASN A 323 -12.98 -3.95 -9.14
N LYS A 324 -12.95 -3.43 -7.89
CA LYS A 324 -13.88 -2.38 -7.46
C LYS A 324 -13.30 -0.97 -7.55
N VAL A 325 -11.99 -0.81 -7.33
CA VAL A 325 -11.39 0.52 -7.19
C VAL A 325 -10.82 1.02 -8.53
N ALA A 326 -10.48 0.12 -9.46
CA ALA A 326 -9.95 0.51 -10.78
C ALA A 326 -10.85 1.50 -11.55
N ASP A 327 -12.17 1.46 -11.32
CA ASP A 327 -13.13 2.33 -11.98
C ASP A 327 -13.37 3.67 -11.26
N GLN A 328 -12.76 3.91 -10.08
CA GLN A 328 -13.10 5.00 -9.17
C GLN A 328 -12.06 6.13 -9.10
N GLY A 329 -11.23 6.31 -10.12
CA GLY A 329 -10.21 7.37 -10.13
C GLY A 329 -8.91 7.00 -9.43
N VAL A 330 -8.57 5.71 -9.39
CA VAL A 330 -7.24 5.26 -8.97
C VAL A 330 -6.19 5.71 -9.99
N PRO A 331 -5.04 6.26 -9.56
CA PRO A 331 -3.95 6.59 -10.46
C PRO A 331 -3.52 5.39 -11.32
N VAL A 332 -3.27 5.62 -12.61
CA VAL A 332 -2.89 4.54 -13.55
C VAL A 332 -1.70 3.69 -13.04
N PRO A 333 -0.63 4.27 -12.46
CA PRO A 333 0.46 3.47 -11.89
C PRO A 333 -0.01 2.53 -10.77
N ALA A 334 -0.94 2.96 -9.92
CA ALA A 334 -1.52 2.13 -8.85
C ALA A 334 -2.33 0.96 -9.42
N VAL A 335 -3.12 1.18 -10.48
CA VAL A 335 -3.88 0.10 -11.14
C VAL A 335 -2.94 -0.98 -11.70
N LEU A 336 -1.86 -0.56 -12.35
CA LEU A 336 -0.85 -1.48 -12.91
C LEU A 336 -0.15 -2.27 -11.79
N ALA A 337 0.27 -1.60 -10.72
CA ALA A 337 0.90 -2.24 -9.56
C ALA A 337 -0.05 -3.26 -8.89
N LEU A 338 -1.33 -2.92 -8.72
CA LEU A 338 -2.34 -3.82 -8.17
C LEU A 338 -2.55 -5.07 -9.04
N LYS A 339 -2.60 -4.90 -10.36
CA LYS A 339 -2.73 -6.01 -11.30
C LYS A 339 -1.54 -6.96 -11.23
N GLU A 340 -0.34 -6.42 -11.05
CA GLU A 340 0.88 -7.24 -10.96
C GLU A 340 1.02 -7.92 -9.61
N LEU A 341 0.63 -7.25 -8.52
CA LEU A 341 0.49 -7.84 -7.19
C LEU A 341 -0.51 -9.00 -7.20
N ASP A 342 -1.69 -8.86 -7.79
CA ASP A 342 -2.68 -9.94 -7.87
C ASP A 342 -2.15 -11.17 -8.64
N GLN A 343 -1.46 -10.95 -9.77
CA GLN A 343 -0.84 -12.03 -10.54
C GLN A 343 0.23 -12.79 -9.73
N ARG A 344 1.06 -12.06 -8.96
CA ARG A 344 2.11 -12.65 -8.11
C ARG A 344 1.52 -13.42 -6.94
N LEU A 345 0.55 -12.84 -6.24
CA LEU A 345 -0.07 -13.42 -5.06
C LEU A 345 -0.90 -14.68 -5.39
N LYS A 346 -1.34 -14.84 -6.64
CA LYS A 346 -1.95 -16.09 -7.15
C LYS A 346 -0.98 -17.27 -7.25
N ARG A 347 0.34 -17.05 -7.16
CA ARG A 347 1.39 -18.10 -7.28
C ARG A 347 2.14 -18.29 -5.95
N PRO A 348 1.50 -18.85 -4.91
CA PRO A 348 2.05 -18.86 -3.54
C PRO A 348 3.36 -19.67 -3.38
N GLY A 349 3.63 -20.64 -4.25
CA GLY A 349 4.80 -21.53 -4.13
C GLY A 349 6.16 -20.86 -4.37
N ASN A 350 6.20 -19.71 -5.05
CA ASN A 350 7.43 -18.98 -5.34
C ASN A 350 7.22 -17.47 -5.23
N LEU A 351 6.63 -17.03 -4.11
CA LEU A 351 6.38 -15.61 -3.87
C LEU A 351 7.70 -14.92 -3.50
N ASP A 352 8.24 -14.18 -4.47
CA ASP A 352 9.36 -13.25 -4.30
C ASP A 352 8.89 -12.02 -3.52
N LEU A 353 9.30 -11.93 -2.25
CA LEU A 353 8.84 -10.89 -1.32
C LEU A 353 9.47 -9.52 -1.61
N GLU A 354 10.71 -9.48 -2.12
CA GLU A 354 11.37 -8.21 -2.48
C GLU A 354 10.65 -7.57 -3.66
N LEU A 355 10.26 -8.39 -4.64
CA LEU A 355 9.52 -7.91 -5.79
C LEU A 355 8.08 -7.49 -5.41
N VAL A 356 7.44 -8.21 -4.49
CA VAL A 356 6.15 -7.76 -3.91
C VAL A 356 6.30 -6.42 -3.19
N GLU A 357 7.35 -6.23 -2.38
CA GLU A 357 7.63 -4.95 -1.72
C GLU A 357 7.80 -3.83 -2.73
N LYS A 358 8.56 -4.07 -3.80
CA LYS A 358 8.79 -3.08 -4.87
C LYS A 358 7.48 -2.63 -5.52
N GLU A 359 6.58 -3.54 -5.87
CA GLU A 359 5.28 -3.19 -6.45
C GLU A 359 4.39 -2.43 -5.45
N LEU A 360 4.47 -2.78 -4.15
CA LEU A 360 3.77 -2.05 -3.10
C LEU A 360 4.30 -0.61 -2.92
N LEU A 361 5.61 -0.40 -3.11
CA LEU A 361 6.18 0.96 -3.11
C LEU A 361 5.67 1.77 -4.30
N VAL A 362 5.56 1.19 -5.50
CA VAL A 362 4.95 1.84 -6.66
C VAL A 362 3.50 2.23 -6.36
N LEU A 363 2.72 1.33 -5.75
CA LEU A 363 1.34 1.61 -5.33
C LEU A 363 1.28 2.76 -4.31
N LEU A 364 2.15 2.76 -3.29
CA LEU A 364 2.17 3.79 -2.25
C LEU A 364 2.60 5.16 -2.79
N GLN A 365 3.51 5.20 -3.76
CA GLN A 365 4.00 6.44 -4.40
C GLN A 365 3.02 7.03 -5.42
N ALA A 366 2.06 6.23 -5.89
CA ALA A 366 1.08 6.68 -6.88
C ALA A 366 -0.02 7.56 -6.28
N PHE A 367 -0.23 7.49 -4.96
CA PHE A 367 -1.15 8.31 -4.15
C PHE A 367 -0.32 9.30 -3.29
#